data_AF-F6EPG5-F1
#
_entry.id   AF-F6EPG5-F1
#
_cell.length_a   1.000
_cell.length_b   1.000
_cell.length_c   1.000
_cell.angle_alpha   90.00
_cell.angle_beta   90.00
_cell.angle_gamma   90.00
#
_symmetry.space_group_name_H-M   'P 1'
#
loop_
_entity.id
_entity.type
_entity.pdbx_description
1 polymer ?
#
loop_
_entity_poly.entity_id
_entity_poly.type
_entity_poly.pdbx_seq_one_letter_code
_entity_poly.pdbx_strand_id
1 'polypeptide(L)'
;MTNAESTVTSDAGDDLEERLVEEGELAGDYLEQLLDILDYDGDIDLDVEGDRAIVAIDGSEDLTKLVGRHGEVLDALQELTRLAVQQGTGVRSRLMLDVAGWRAQRRNDLAAHGATVAQRVLNTGVQESLKPMTPFERKIVHDAVAGVEGVRSESEGEEPNRRVVVMKV
;
A
#
# COMPACT_ATOMS: atom_id res chain seq x y z
N MET A 1 -20.36 -43.25 -21.48
CA MET A 1 -21.12 -42.46 -20.50
C MET A 1 -20.10 -41.74 -19.65
N THR A 2 -20.24 -40.42 -19.60
CA THR A 2 -19.19 -39.42 -19.40
C THR A 2 -19.06 -39.03 -17.93
N ASN A 3 -17.80 -38.87 -17.50
CA ASN A 3 -17.19 -38.12 -16.40
C ASN A 3 -18.02 -37.71 -15.18
N ALA A 4 -17.54 -38.14 -14.00
CA ALA A 4 -17.75 -37.50 -12.71
C ALA A 4 -16.38 -37.10 -12.13
N GLU A 5 -15.92 -35.90 -12.49
CA GLU A 5 -14.74 -35.29 -11.87
C GLU A 5 -14.85 -33.76 -12.01
N SER A 6 -15.54 -33.10 -11.07
CA SER A 6 -15.53 -31.64 -10.82
C SER A 6 -16.62 -31.27 -9.81
N THR A 7 -16.33 -31.29 -8.51
CA THR A 7 -17.21 -30.64 -7.51
C THR A 7 -16.52 -30.21 -6.21
N VAL A 8 -15.21 -30.40 -6.03
CA VAL A 8 -14.56 -30.17 -4.71
C VAL A 8 -13.85 -28.81 -4.59
N THR A 9 -13.74 -28.05 -5.68
CA THR A 9 -12.91 -26.82 -5.71
C THR A 9 -13.69 -25.51 -5.50
N SER A 10 -15.03 -25.51 -5.57
CA SER A 10 -15.83 -24.27 -5.45
C SER A 10 -16.08 -23.84 -4.01
N ASP A 11 -16.29 -24.80 -3.09
CA ASP A 11 -16.70 -24.55 -1.70
C ASP A 11 -15.71 -23.67 -0.91
N ALA A 12 -14.41 -23.98 -1.02
CA ALA A 12 -13.36 -23.23 -0.31
C ALA A 12 -13.07 -21.83 -0.90
N GLY A 13 -13.47 -21.59 -2.14
CA GLY A 13 -13.35 -20.29 -2.80
C GLY A 13 -14.46 -19.35 -2.34
N ASP A 14 -15.69 -19.86 -2.34
CA ASP A 14 -16.87 -19.14 -1.86
C ASP A 14 -16.74 -18.80 -0.37
N ASP A 15 -16.26 -19.74 0.46
CA ASP A 15 -15.96 -19.51 1.89
C ASP A 15 -14.92 -18.39 2.13
N LEU A 16 -13.93 -18.26 1.24
CA LEU A 16 -12.92 -17.22 1.36
C LEU A 16 -13.50 -15.86 0.98
N GLU A 17 -14.25 -15.79 -0.11
CA GLU A 17 -14.87 -14.56 -0.59
C GLU A 17 -15.84 -14.00 0.46
N GLU A 18 -16.72 -14.84 1.03
CA GLU A 18 -17.64 -14.43 2.10
C GLU A 18 -16.89 -13.84 3.30
N ARG A 19 -15.79 -14.47 3.72
CA ARG A 19 -14.95 -13.96 4.81
C ARG A 19 -14.29 -12.62 4.46
N LEU A 20 -13.83 -12.43 3.23
CA LEU A 20 -13.21 -11.17 2.81
C LEU A 20 -14.23 -10.05 2.72
N VAL A 21 -15.47 -10.35 2.32
CA VAL A 21 -16.59 -9.40 2.38
C VAL A 21 -16.89 -9.02 3.83
N GLU A 22 -17.00 -9.98 4.74
CA GLU A 22 -17.21 -9.72 6.18
C GLU A 22 -16.07 -8.87 6.77
N GLU A 23 -14.81 -9.16 6.42
CA GLU A 23 -13.65 -8.34 6.83
C GLU A 23 -13.77 -6.89 6.32
N GLY A 24 -14.23 -6.71 5.08
CA GLY A 24 -14.46 -5.40 4.47
C GLY A 24 -15.58 -4.63 5.17
N GLU A 25 -16.71 -5.26 5.46
CA GLU A 25 -17.84 -4.65 6.17
C GLU A 25 -17.44 -4.17 7.58
N LEU A 26 -16.78 -5.03 8.36
CA LEU A 26 -16.29 -4.68 9.70
C LEU A 26 -15.28 -3.53 9.67
N ALA A 27 -14.42 -3.51 8.65
CA ALA A 27 -13.46 -2.43 8.44
C ALA A 27 -14.17 -1.12 8.06
N GLY A 28 -15.16 -1.20 7.17
CA GLY A 28 -16.01 -0.08 6.76
C GLY A 28 -16.73 0.54 7.95
N ASP A 29 -17.42 -0.27 8.76
CA ASP A 29 -18.12 0.18 9.96
C ASP A 29 -17.20 0.90 10.95
N TYR A 30 -15.98 0.38 11.15
CA TYR A 30 -14.99 1.00 12.04
C TYR A 30 -14.53 2.37 11.51
N LEU A 31 -14.28 2.46 10.20
CA LEU A 31 -13.80 3.67 9.55
C LEU A 31 -14.91 4.72 9.42
N GLU A 32 -16.14 4.32 9.12
CA GLU A 32 -17.32 5.19 9.08
C GLU A 32 -17.53 5.88 10.43
N GLN A 33 -17.55 5.10 11.53
CA GLN A 33 -17.65 5.66 12.88
C GLN A 33 -16.50 6.62 13.21
N LEU A 34 -15.29 6.36 12.70
CA LEU A 34 -14.16 7.27 12.88
C LEU A 34 -14.38 8.58 12.11
N LEU A 35 -14.81 8.50 10.85
CA LEU A 35 -15.11 9.68 10.03
C LEU A 35 -16.19 10.54 10.67
N ASP A 36 -17.25 9.92 11.19
CA ASP A 36 -18.33 10.60 11.91
C ASP A 36 -17.82 11.37 13.14
N ILE A 37 -16.94 10.75 13.95
CA ILE A 37 -16.35 11.39 15.14
C ILE A 37 -15.48 12.59 14.74
N LEU A 38 -14.82 12.50 13.59
CA LEU A 38 -13.93 13.55 13.07
C LEU A 38 -14.67 14.65 12.30
N ASP A 39 -15.96 14.45 11.99
CA ASP A 39 -16.78 15.32 11.13
C ASP A 39 -16.17 15.43 9.72
N TYR A 40 -15.74 14.29 9.15
CA TYR A 40 -15.09 14.24 7.83
C TYR A 40 -16.03 13.62 6.79
N ASP A 41 -16.29 14.36 5.70
CA ASP A 41 -17.01 13.85 4.55
C ASP A 41 -16.09 12.94 3.71
N GLY A 42 -16.37 11.64 3.74
CA GLY A 42 -15.68 10.63 2.94
C GLY A 42 -16.61 9.47 2.56
N ASP A 43 -16.48 9.02 1.31
CA ASP A 43 -17.13 7.84 0.75
C ASP A 43 -16.21 6.63 0.94
N ILE A 44 -16.74 5.54 1.50
CA ILE A 44 -16.01 4.29 1.71
C ILE A 44 -16.41 3.28 0.65
N ASP A 45 -15.43 2.81 -0.12
CA ASP A 45 -15.57 1.74 -1.10
C ASP A 45 -14.90 0.46 -0.58
N LEU A 46 -15.61 -0.66 -0.70
CA LEU A 46 -15.15 -1.99 -0.31
C LEU A 46 -14.95 -2.86 -1.56
N ASP A 47 -13.82 -3.54 -1.64
CA ASP A 47 -13.51 -4.47 -2.73
C ASP A 47 -12.70 -5.68 -2.23
N VAL A 48 -12.59 -6.72 -3.06
CA VAL A 48 -11.80 -7.92 -2.79
C VAL A 48 -10.76 -8.09 -3.90
N GLU A 49 -9.48 -8.00 -3.52
CA GLU A 49 -8.36 -8.22 -4.44
C GLU A 49 -7.53 -9.45 -4.05
N GLY A 50 -7.79 -10.56 -4.71
CA GLY A 50 -7.05 -11.81 -4.52
C GLY A 50 -7.35 -12.44 -3.17
N ASP A 51 -6.44 -12.32 -2.20
CA ASP A 51 -6.53 -12.95 -0.87
C ASP A 51 -6.72 -11.94 0.28
N ARG A 52 -7.27 -10.75 -0.02
CA ARG A 52 -7.47 -9.67 0.94
C ARG A 52 -8.64 -8.75 0.58
N ALA A 53 -9.27 -8.20 1.61
CA ALA A 53 -10.19 -7.08 1.50
C ALA A 53 -9.42 -5.77 1.22
N ILE A 54 -10.03 -4.89 0.44
CA ILE A 54 -9.56 -3.54 0.15
C ILE A 54 -10.62 -2.57 0.64
N VAL A 55 -10.17 -1.54 1.36
CA VAL A 55 -11.00 -0.43 1.79
C VAL A 55 -10.38 0.84 1.25
N ALA A 56 -11.13 1.59 0.45
CA ALA A 56 -10.73 2.88 -0.07
C ALA A 56 -11.63 3.97 0.53
N ILE A 57 -11.02 5.08 0.94
CA ILE A 57 -11.76 6.27 1.39
C ILE A 57 -11.44 7.42 0.46
N ASP A 58 -12.44 7.90 -0.26
CA ASP A 58 -12.34 9.07 -1.14
C ASP A 58 -13.27 10.18 -0.63
N GLY A 59 -13.02 11.44 -1.00
CA GLY A 59 -13.85 12.54 -0.51
C GLY A 59 -13.11 13.86 -0.36
N SER A 60 -13.43 14.59 0.70
CA SER A 60 -13.02 15.98 0.91
C SER A 60 -11.52 16.16 1.19
N GLU A 61 -11.05 17.42 1.13
CA GLU A 61 -9.64 17.76 1.42
C GLU A 61 -9.21 17.37 2.85
N ASP A 62 -10.15 17.25 3.79
CA ASP A 62 -9.86 16.88 5.18
C ASP A 62 -9.30 15.45 5.31
N LEU A 63 -9.60 14.56 4.38
CA LEU A 63 -9.06 13.20 4.34
C LEU A 63 -7.53 13.17 4.17
N THR A 64 -6.91 14.23 3.65
CA THR A 64 -5.44 14.33 3.59
C THR A 64 -4.78 14.28 4.98
N LYS A 65 -5.51 14.64 6.04
CA LYS A 65 -5.04 14.51 7.43
C LYS A 65 -4.96 13.05 7.87
N LEU A 66 -5.82 12.17 7.34
CA LEU A 66 -5.81 10.73 7.59
C LEU A 66 -4.65 10.02 6.86
N VAL A 67 -4.05 10.68 5.87
CA VAL A 67 -2.81 10.21 5.25
C VAL A 67 -1.60 10.54 6.13
N GLY A 68 -1.53 11.78 6.62
CA GLY A 68 -0.40 12.27 7.40
C GLY A 68 0.88 12.46 6.56
N ARG A 69 2.01 12.72 7.22
CA ARG A 69 3.27 12.93 6.50
C ARG A 69 3.80 11.61 5.96
N HIS A 70 3.98 11.55 4.64
CA HIS A 70 4.47 10.35 3.96
C HIS A 70 3.65 9.08 4.25
N GLY A 71 2.36 9.21 4.58
CA GLY A 71 1.48 8.06 4.83
C GLY A 71 1.52 7.51 6.26
N GLU A 72 2.22 8.17 7.20
CA GLU A 72 2.39 7.64 8.58
C GLU A 72 1.06 7.44 9.32
N VAL A 73 0.06 8.30 9.06
CA VAL A 73 -1.26 8.17 9.69
C VAL A 73 -2.08 7.09 8.98
N LEU A 74 -2.00 7.00 7.66
CA LEU A 74 -2.68 5.96 6.88
C LEU A 74 -2.22 4.55 7.31
N ASP A 75 -0.91 4.36 7.50
CA ASP A 75 -0.37 3.08 7.93
C ASP A 75 -0.80 2.74 9.37
N ALA A 76 -0.86 3.74 10.26
CA ALA A 76 -1.37 3.55 11.62
C ALA A 76 -2.86 3.20 11.62
N LEU A 77 -3.67 3.91 10.83
CA LEU A 77 -5.10 3.64 10.67
C LEU A 77 -5.34 2.24 10.12
N GLN A 78 -4.58 1.80 9.12
CA GLN A 78 -4.68 0.44 8.59
C GLN A 78 -4.47 -0.62 9.69
N GLU A 79 -3.46 -0.46 10.55
CA GLU A 79 -3.23 -1.41 11.63
C GLU A 79 -4.33 -1.36 12.69
N LEU A 80 -4.87 -0.18 13.01
CA LEU A 80 -6.02 -0.07 13.90
C LEU A 80 -7.27 -0.75 13.33
N THR A 81 -7.55 -0.55 12.05
CA THR A 81 -8.65 -1.23 11.35
C THR A 81 -8.45 -2.74 11.33
N ARG A 82 -7.23 -3.23 11.07
CA ARG A 82 -6.92 -4.67 11.14
C ARG A 82 -7.16 -5.26 12.53
N LEU A 83 -6.87 -4.50 13.59
CA LEU A 83 -7.15 -4.93 14.96
C LEU A 83 -8.66 -4.93 15.26
N ALA A 84 -9.41 -3.95 14.77
CA ALA A 84 -10.87 -3.91 14.89
C ALA A 84 -11.52 -5.12 14.18
N VAL A 85 -11.10 -5.41 12.95
CA VAL A 85 -11.55 -6.61 12.21
C VAL A 85 -11.17 -7.89 12.96
N GLN A 86 -9.93 -7.99 13.45
CA GLN A 86 -9.50 -9.15 14.24
C GLN A 86 -10.33 -9.34 15.50
N GLN A 87 -10.78 -8.26 16.15
CA GLN A 87 -11.67 -8.35 17.30
C GLN A 87 -13.03 -8.94 16.92
N GLY A 88 -13.56 -8.63 15.73
CA GLY A 88 -14.82 -9.17 15.23
C GLY A 88 -14.72 -10.62 14.74
N THR A 89 -13.68 -10.94 13.97
CA THR A 89 -13.54 -12.26 13.29
C THR A 89 -12.68 -13.27 14.06
N GLY A 90 -11.89 -12.81 15.03
CA GLY A 90 -10.88 -13.62 15.72
C GLY A 90 -9.62 -13.91 14.89
N VAL A 91 -9.58 -13.50 13.63
CA VAL A 91 -8.47 -13.77 12.69
C VAL A 91 -7.80 -12.47 12.30
N ARG A 92 -6.46 -12.47 12.23
CA ARG A 92 -5.73 -11.29 11.77
C ARG A 92 -5.98 -11.08 10.28
N SER A 93 -6.65 -9.99 9.95
CA SER A 93 -6.94 -9.61 8.57
C SER A 93 -5.68 -9.15 7.81
N ARG A 94 -5.69 -9.40 6.50
CA ARG A 94 -4.69 -8.91 5.54
C ARG A 94 -5.17 -7.65 4.80
N LEU A 95 -6.26 -7.02 5.25
CA LEU A 95 -6.91 -5.89 4.58
C LEU A 95 -5.92 -4.79 4.21
N MET A 96 -6.15 -4.12 3.09
CA MET A 96 -5.43 -2.92 2.70
C MET A 96 -6.34 -1.71 2.84
N LEU A 97 -5.85 -0.65 3.46
CA LEU A 97 -6.51 0.65 3.49
C LEU A 97 -5.79 1.60 2.53
N ASP A 98 -6.55 2.31 1.71
CA ASP A 98 -6.09 3.47 0.94
C ASP A 98 -6.99 4.68 1.22
N VAL A 99 -6.40 5.87 1.16
CA VAL A 99 -7.12 7.12 1.37
C VAL A 99 -6.72 8.09 0.27
N ALA A 100 -7.70 8.64 -0.44
CA ALA A 100 -7.53 9.61 -1.52
C ALA A 100 -6.51 9.18 -2.58
N GLY A 101 -6.46 7.89 -2.93
CA GLY A 101 -5.52 7.34 -3.91
C GLY A 101 -4.04 7.43 -3.52
N TRP A 102 -3.72 7.70 -2.24
CA TRP A 102 -2.36 8.04 -1.81
C TRP A 102 -1.33 6.96 -2.16
N ARG A 103 -1.66 5.68 -1.97
CA ARG A 103 -0.70 4.59 -2.22
C ARG A 103 -0.30 4.49 -3.70
N ALA A 104 -1.22 4.76 -4.61
CA ALA A 104 -0.95 4.78 -6.05
C ALA A 104 -0.11 6.02 -6.43
N GLN A 105 -0.50 7.19 -5.94
CA GLN A 105 0.22 8.44 -6.18
C GLN A 105 1.65 8.37 -5.64
N ARG A 106 1.84 7.88 -4.42
CA ARG A 106 3.15 7.72 -3.77
C ARG A 106 4.08 6.81 -4.57
N ARG A 107 3.54 5.72 -5.13
CA ARG A 107 4.28 4.81 -6.01
C ARG A 107 4.80 5.54 -7.25
N ASN A 108 3.92 6.29 -7.91
CA ASN A 108 4.26 7.04 -9.12
C ASN A 108 5.32 8.11 -8.82
N ASP A 109 5.17 8.85 -7.73
CA ASP A 109 6.10 9.89 -7.31
C ASP A 109 7.50 9.32 -7.02
N LEU A 110 7.58 8.18 -6.33
CA LEU A 110 8.86 7.52 -6.04
C LEU A 110 9.53 6.99 -7.29
N ALA A 111 8.76 6.39 -8.21
CA ALA A 111 9.30 5.90 -9.48
C ALA A 111 9.83 7.05 -10.34
N ALA A 112 9.05 8.13 -10.49
CA ALA A 112 9.46 9.33 -11.23
C ALA A 112 10.69 10.01 -10.61
N HIS A 113 10.74 10.08 -9.27
CA HIS A 113 11.88 10.61 -8.56
C HIS A 113 13.14 9.76 -8.78
N GLY A 114 13.02 8.43 -8.64
CA GLY A 114 14.11 7.48 -8.89
C GLY A 114 14.69 7.61 -10.31
N ALA A 115 13.83 7.67 -11.33
CA ALA A 115 14.25 7.88 -12.72
C ALA A 115 14.95 9.24 -12.93
N THR A 116 14.45 10.29 -12.29
CA THR A 116 15.06 11.63 -12.35
C THR A 116 16.45 11.65 -11.72
N VAL A 117 16.62 11.00 -10.55
CA VAL A 117 17.94 10.88 -9.89
C VAL A 117 18.88 10.06 -10.77
N ALA A 118 18.43 8.91 -11.28
CA ALA A 118 19.20 8.06 -12.18
C ALA A 118 19.76 8.83 -13.38
N GLN A 119 18.93 9.59 -14.08
CA GLN A 119 19.38 10.39 -15.23
C GLN A 119 20.39 11.48 -14.84
N ARG A 120 20.21 12.13 -13.68
CA ARG A 120 21.14 13.15 -13.19
C ARG A 120 22.50 12.53 -12.82
N VAL A 121 22.51 11.39 -12.14
CA VAL A 121 23.74 10.65 -11.81
C VAL A 121 24.44 10.17 -13.09
N LEU A 122 23.69 9.68 -14.08
CA LEU A 122 24.26 9.26 -15.37
C LEU A 122 24.99 10.41 -16.08
N ASN A 123 24.38 11.60 -16.09
CA ASN A 123 24.91 12.79 -16.76
C ASN A 123 26.09 13.42 -16.02
N THR A 124 26.03 13.47 -14.69
CA THR A 124 27.03 14.17 -13.86
C THR A 124 28.17 13.27 -13.39
N GLY A 125 27.93 11.96 -13.27
CA GLY A 125 28.85 11.00 -12.64
C GLY A 125 28.95 11.14 -11.12
N VAL A 126 28.20 12.06 -10.50
CA VAL A 126 28.22 12.27 -9.05
C VAL A 126 27.18 11.38 -8.41
N GLN A 127 27.58 10.58 -7.41
CA GLN A 127 26.65 9.74 -6.64
C GLN A 127 25.64 10.58 -5.85
N GLU A 128 24.43 10.06 -5.69
CA GLU A 128 23.37 10.74 -4.94
C GLU A 128 22.66 9.80 -3.96
N SER A 129 22.49 10.25 -2.72
CA SER A 129 21.74 9.52 -1.69
C SER A 129 20.34 10.12 -1.54
N LEU A 130 19.32 9.28 -1.62
CA LEU A 130 17.93 9.71 -1.41
C LEU A 130 17.60 9.80 0.09
N LYS A 131 16.42 10.34 0.40
CA LYS A 131 15.86 10.32 1.76
C LYS A 131 15.63 8.88 2.24
N PRO A 132 15.72 8.61 3.56
CA PRO A 132 15.28 7.34 4.11
C PRO A 132 13.83 7.03 3.75
N MET A 133 13.54 5.76 3.48
CA MET A 133 12.23 5.30 3.04
C MET A 133 12.07 3.81 3.38
N THR A 134 10.83 3.33 3.44
CA THR A 134 10.52 1.94 3.82
C THR A 134 11.10 0.92 2.83
N PRO A 135 11.26 -0.37 3.21
CA PRO A 135 11.73 -1.39 2.27
C PRO A 135 10.92 -1.47 0.97
N PHE A 136 9.60 -1.27 1.04
CA PHE A 136 8.72 -1.26 -0.13
C PHE A 136 9.00 -0.07 -1.04
N GLU A 137 9.12 1.14 -0.47
CA GLU A 137 9.47 2.35 -1.21
C GLU A 137 10.86 2.24 -1.87
N ARG A 138 11.85 1.68 -1.16
CA ARG A 138 13.18 1.44 -1.73
C ARG A 138 13.12 0.52 -2.93
N LYS A 139 12.29 -0.54 -2.88
CA LYS A 139 12.11 -1.45 -4.02
C LYS A 139 11.61 -0.69 -5.25
N ILE A 140 10.60 0.17 -5.10
CA ILE A 140 10.07 1.00 -6.20
C ILE A 140 11.16 1.87 -6.81
N VAL A 141 11.99 2.51 -5.97
CA VAL A 141 13.12 3.32 -6.44
C VAL A 141 14.18 2.47 -7.13
N HIS A 142 14.54 1.31 -6.58
CA HIS A 142 15.50 0.39 -7.20
C HIS A 142 15.03 -0.05 -8.58
N ASP A 143 13.76 -0.44 -8.72
CA ASP A 143 13.16 -0.84 -9.98
C ASP A 143 13.18 0.31 -11.01
N ALA A 144 12.88 1.53 -10.57
CA ALA A 144 12.96 2.73 -11.42
C ALA A 144 14.39 3.05 -11.88
N VAL A 145 15.38 2.91 -10.99
CA VAL A 145 16.80 3.13 -11.33
C VAL A 145 17.31 2.04 -12.29
N ALA A 146 16.91 0.78 -12.08
CA ALA A 146 17.30 -0.33 -12.94
C ALA A 146 16.81 -0.18 -14.39
N GLY A 147 15.78 0.63 -14.62
CA GLY A 147 15.31 0.99 -15.96
C GLY A 147 16.23 1.95 -16.73
N VAL A 148 17.27 2.51 -16.11
CA VAL A 148 18.22 3.44 -16.74
C VAL A 148 19.58 2.75 -16.89
N GLU A 149 20.01 2.53 -18.13
CA GLU A 149 21.30 1.90 -18.43
C GLU A 149 22.48 2.81 -18.02
N GLY A 150 23.54 2.20 -17.47
CA GLY A 150 24.75 2.92 -17.03
C GLY A 150 24.69 3.49 -15.61
N VAL A 151 23.64 3.19 -14.84
CA VAL A 151 23.58 3.46 -13.39
C VAL A 151 23.14 2.22 -12.63
N ARG A 152 23.46 2.19 -11.34
CA ARG A 152 23.02 1.16 -10.39
C ARG A 152 22.61 1.81 -9.08
N SER A 153 21.90 1.06 -8.26
CA SER A 153 21.46 1.51 -6.94
C SER A 153 21.79 0.47 -5.86
N GLU A 154 22.10 0.96 -4.66
CA GLU A 154 22.33 0.15 -3.46
C GLU A 154 21.56 0.74 -2.28
N SER A 155 21.14 -0.12 -1.34
CA SER A 155 20.49 0.33 -0.10
C SER A 155 21.55 0.43 1.02
N GLU A 156 21.78 1.63 1.54
CA GLU A 156 22.75 1.91 2.61
C GLU A 156 22.08 2.38 3.90
N GLY A 157 22.71 2.09 5.05
CA GLY A 157 22.23 2.45 6.38
C GLY A 157 21.40 1.35 7.07
N GLU A 158 20.94 1.65 8.28
CA GLU A 158 20.10 0.79 9.11
C GLU A 158 18.74 1.44 9.35
N GLU A 159 17.70 0.64 9.60
CA GLU A 159 16.38 1.20 9.85
C GLU A 159 16.32 2.01 11.15
N PRO A 160 15.63 3.17 11.16
CA PRO A 160 14.76 3.73 10.11
C PRO A 160 15.46 4.65 9.10
N ASN A 161 16.79 4.77 9.16
CA ASN A 161 17.58 5.70 8.34
C ASN A 161 18.07 5.08 7.03
N ARG A 162 17.62 3.87 6.67
CA ARG A 162 18.07 3.16 5.48
C ARG A 162 17.50 3.80 4.22
N ARG A 163 18.36 4.00 3.22
CA ARG A 163 18.07 4.79 2.01
C ARG A 163 18.70 4.19 0.76
N VAL A 164 18.21 4.60 -0.40
CA VAL A 164 18.80 4.22 -1.69
C VAL A 164 19.90 5.21 -2.07
N VAL A 165 21.04 4.70 -2.50
CA VAL A 165 22.14 5.44 -3.11
C VAL A 165 22.24 5.04 -4.57
N VAL A 166 22.30 6.03 -5.45
CA VAL A 166 22.39 5.84 -6.90
C VAL A 166 23.77 6.26 -7.37
N MET A 167 24.41 5.42 -8.19
CA MET A 167 25.76 5.65 -8.69
C MET A 167 25.93 5.15 -10.13
N LYS A 168 26.83 5.80 -10.86
CA LYS A 168 27.16 5.42 -12.23
C LYS A 168 27.94 4.10 -12.25
N VAL A 169 27.70 3.27 -13.27
CA VAL A 169 28.44 2.02 -13.54
C VAL A 169 29.67 2.32 -14.40
#